data_AF-A0A9D7QNE5-F1
#
_entry.id   AF-A0A9D7QNE5-F1
#
_cell.length_a   1.000
_cell.length_b   1.000
_cell.length_c   1.000
_cell.angle_alpha   90.00
_cell.angle_beta   90.00
_cell.angle_gamma   90.00
#
_symmetry.space_group_name_H-M   'P 1'
#
loop_
_entity.id
_entity.type
_entity.pdbx_description
1 polymer ?
#
loop_
_entity_poly.entity_id
_entity_poly.type
_entity_poly.pdbx_seq_one_letter_code
_entity_poly.pdbx_strand_id
1 'polypeptide(L)'
;MSIDIFREKVNLKLFRSKETVMLLFRIQSSLVAVMAIALLIYSIGFPQNDESRKVEIFFMKFLFGFYMLNYLVRFLYTFEPAKFLKTTWLELTLISLLVIEAISTLLFNTPLVQSILNVLGFGGFIVVYHLILQFILLILLVIDLAKVSTFIDLIKLEASTMFIISFVILIGGGTLLLMLPEMTTDHLGSDWMTALFTATSASCVTGLIVVDTATYFSFKGQLVILF
;
A
#
# COMPACT_ATOMS: atom_id res chain seq x y z
N MET A 1 0.64 -38.08 -21.92
CA MET A 1 1.08 -38.01 -20.51
C MET A 1 0.44 -36.77 -19.93
N SER A 2 -0.63 -36.92 -19.15
CA SER A 2 -1.49 -35.78 -18.79
C SER A 2 -0.72 -34.73 -17.98
N ILE A 3 -0.96 -33.45 -18.29
CA ILE A 3 -0.50 -32.28 -17.53
C ILE A 3 -0.79 -32.47 -16.03
N ASP A 4 -1.87 -33.18 -15.70
CA ASP A 4 -2.26 -33.46 -14.32
C ASP A 4 -1.26 -34.36 -13.57
N ILE A 5 -0.69 -35.38 -14.22
CA ILE A 5 0.28 -36.31 -13.60
C ILE A 5 1.62 -35.59 -13.33
N PHE A 6 2.03 -34.72 -14.25
CA PHE A 6 3.21 -33.89 -14.06
C PHE A 6 3.02 -32.90 -12.91
N ARG A 7 1.85 -32.24 -12.85
CA ARG A 7 1.49 -31.32 -11.77
C ARG A 7 1.39 -32.03 -10.42
N GLU A 8 0.83 -33.22 -10.38
CA GLU A 8 0.73 -34.04 -9.17
C GLU A 8 2.13 -34.40 -8.64
N LYS A 9 3.05 -34.83 -9.50
CA LYS A 9 4.46 -35.09 -9.10
C LYS A 9 5.17 -33.83 -8.59
N VAL A 10 4.97 -32.68 -9.24
CA VAL A 10 5.55 -31.40 -8.82
C VAL A 10 4.97 -30.95 -7.48
N ASN A 11 3.65 -31.02 -7.30
CA ASN A 11 2.99 -30.67 -6.05
C ASN A 11 3.35 -31.60 -4.90
N LEU A 12 3.48 -32.91 -5.12
CA LEU A 12 3.93 -33.86 -4.11
C LEU A 12 5.38 -33.58 -3.67
N LYS A 13 6.25 -33.14 -4.59
CA LYS A 13 7.62 -32.75 -4.28
C LYS A 13 7.70 -31.42 -3.52
N LEU A 14 6.82 -30.46 -3.86
CA LEU A 14 6.70 -29.16 -3.20
C LEU A 14 5.93 -29.20 -1.88
N PHE A 15 5.17 -30.27 -1.61
CA PHE A 15 4.34 -30.39 -0.40
C PHE A 15 5.17 -30.30 0.88
N ARG A 16 6.37 -30.92 0.90
CA ARG A 16 7.28 -30.87 2.06
C ARG A 16 7.81 -29.47 2.36
N SER A 17 7.94 -28.59 1.36
CA SER A 17 8.40 -27.21 1.53
C SER A 17 7.27 -26.20 1.66
N LYS A 18 6.01 -26.59 1.38
CA LYS A 18 4.86 -25.68 1.30
C LYS A 18 4.62 -24.90 2.58
N GLU A 19 4.65 -25.55 3.75
CA GLU A 19 4.42 -24.88 5.03
C GLU A 19 5.52 -23.85 5.33
N THR A 20 6.79 -24.23 5.17
CA THR A 20 7.93 -23.33 5.40
C THR A 20 7.93 -22.16 4.43
N VAL A 21 7.66 -22.41 3.15
CA VAL A 21 7.61 -21.36 2.11
C VAL A 21 6.45 -20.41 2.39
N MET A 22 5.25 -20.91 2.68
CA MET A 22 4.11 -20.04 3.00
C MET A 22 4.32 -19.23 4.28
N LEU A 23 5.00 -19.79 5.29
CA LEU A 23 5.37 -19.06 6.50
C LEU A 23 6.39 -17.94 6.22
N LEU A 24 7.43 -18.23 5.43
CA LEU A 24 8.40 -17.22 4.98
C LEU A 24 7.73 -16.09 4.18
N PHE A 25 6.86 -16.42 3.23
CA PHE A 25 6.11 -15.43 2.46
C PHE A 25 5.19 -14.58 3.33
N ARG A 26 4.62 -15.14 4.40
CA ARG A 26 3.79 -14.40 5.37
C ARG A 26 4.61 -13.37 6.16
N ILE A 27 5.77 -13.77 6.69
CA ILE A 27 6.67 -12.85 7.42
C ILE A 27 7.24 -11.78 6.46
N GLN A 28 7.58 -12.18 5.24
CA GLN A 28 8.10 -11.25 4.25
C GLN A 28 7.04 -10.24 3.78
N SER A 29 5.78 -10.67 3.65
CA SER A 29 4.66 -9.80 3.30
C SER A 29 4.45 -8.68 4.33
N SER A 30 4.57 -8.95 5.63
CA SER A 30 4.43 -7.90 6.65
C SER A 30 5.57 -6.87 6.59
N LEU A 31 6.80 -7.29 6.32
CA LEU A 31 7.94 -6.37 6.11
C LEU A 31 7.74 -5.48 4.87
N VAL A 32 7.28 -6.09 3.77
CA VAL A 32 6.95 -5.40 2.52
C VAL A 32 5.82 -4.40 2.73
N ALA A 33 4.85 -4.73 3.59
CA ALA A 33 3.75 -3.83 3.91
C ALA A 33 4.24 -2.56 4.64
N VAL A 34 5.09 -2.73 5.66
CA VAL A 34 5.70 -1.60 6.37
C VAL A 34 6.51 -0.72 5.41
N MET A 35 7.29 -1.33 4.52
CA MET A 35 8.07 -0.61 3.50
C MET A 35 7.18 0.21 2.56
N ALA A 36 6.09 -0.37 2.06
CA ALA A 36 5.19 0.31 1.14
C ALA A 36 4.45 1.50 1.81
N ILE A 37 4.02 1.33 3.07
CA ILE A 37 3.43 2.42 3.85
C ILE A 37 4.45 3.53 4.08
N ALA A 38 5.69 3.19 4.47
CA ALA A 38 6.76 4.16 4.67
C ALA A 38 7.08 4.94 3.38
N LEU A 39 7.11 4.27 2.22
CA LEU A 39 7.31 4.93 0.93
C LEU A 39 6.16 5.86 0.56
N LEU A 40 4.92 5.49 0.87
CA LEU A 40 3.77 6.35 0.65
C LEU A 40 3.85 7.61 1.50
N ILE A 41 4.15 7.45 2.80
CA ILE A 41 4.34 8.56 3.72
C ILE A 41 5.49 9.45 3.24
N TYR A 42 6.59 8.87 2.74
CA TYR A 42 7.71 9.62 2.19
C TYR A 42 7.32 10.42 0.95
N SER A 43 6.65 9.77 -0.01
CA SER A 43 6.19 10.34 -1.28
C SER A 43 5.28 11.56 -1.08
N ILE A 44 4.36 11.48 -0.11
CA ILE A 44 3.39 12.54 0.15
C ILE A 44 3.98 13.61 1.09
N GLY A 45 4.70 13.19 2.13
CA GLY A 45 5.08 14.03 3.26
C GLY A 45 6.38 14.82 3.11
N PHE A 46 7.25 14.44 2.18
CA PHE A 46 8.55 15.09 1.98
C PHE A 46 8.73 15.64 0.57
N PRO A 47 9.48 16.74 0.40
CA PRO A 47 9.82 17.27 -0.91
C PRO A 47 10.65 16.26 -1.71
N GLN A 48 10.25 16.02 -2.96
CA GLN A 48 10.88 15.03 -3.84
C GLN A 48 11.93 15.69 -4.73
N ASN A 49 13.20 15.38 -4.47
CA ASN A 49 14.30 15.69 -5.38
C ASN A 49 14.42 14.61 -6.46
N ASP A 50 15.12 14.90 -7.57
CA ASP A 50 15.30 13.92 -8.66
C ASP A 50 15.93 12.60 -8.20
N GLU A 51 16.87 12.66 -7.25
CA GLU A 51 17.50 11.47 -6.65
C GLU A 51 16.53 10.70 -5.74
N SER A 52 15.77 11.41 -4.88
CA SER A 52 14.73 10.81 -4.03
C SER A 52 13.67 10.08 -4.87
N ARG A 53 13.27 10.69 -5.99
CA ARG A 53 12.29 10.12 -6.90
C ARG A 53 12.79 8.84 -7.57
N LYS A 54 14.07 8.77 -7.95
CA LYS A 54 14.66 7.53 -8.49
C LYS A 54 14.65 6.41 -7.46
N VAL A 55 14.98 6.73 -6.20
CA VAL A 55 14.96 5.77 -5.09
C VAL A 55 13.53 5.27 -4.84
N GLU A 56 12.54 6.17 -4.81
CA GLU A 56 11.12 5.83 -4.68
C GLU A 56 10.66 4.89 -5.80
N ILE A 57 10.96 5.23 -7.06
CA ILE A 57 10.63 4.40 -8.23
C ILE A 57 11.31 3.02 -8.15
N PHE A 58 12.56 2.96 -7.68
CA PHE A 58 13.28 1.71 -7.49
C PHE A 58 12.55 0.79 -6.49
N PHE A 59 12.20 1.32 -5.32
CA PHE A 59 11.47 0.54 -4.32
C PHE A 59 10.05 0.18 -4.76
N MET A 60 9.35 1.05 -5.47
CA MET A 60 8.08 0.75 -6.12
C MET A 60 8.18 -0.46 -7.07
N LYS A 61 9.19 -0.48 -7.94
CA LYS A 61 9.46 -1.62 -8.84
C LYS A 61 9.79 -2.90 -8.07
N PHE A 62 10.55 -2.78 -6.98
CA PHE A 62 10.85 -3.91 -6.10
C PHE A 62 9.58 -4.47 -5.46
N LEU A 63 8.71 -3.62 -4.90
CA LEU A 63 7.42 -4.02 -4.32
C LEU A 63 6.53 -4.71 -5.35
N PHE A 64 6.42 -4.15 -6.56
CA PHE A 64 5.69 -4.78 -7.65
C PHE A 64 6.22 -6.18 -7.98
N GLY A 65 7.54 -6.30 -8.20
CA GLY A 65 8.17 -7.59 -8.49
C GLY A 65 7.96 -8.60 -7.37
N PHE A 66 8.02 -8.15 -6.12
CA PHE A 66 7.74 -8.98 -4.95
C PHE A 66 6.30 -9.49 -4.92
N TYR A 67 5.30 -8.62 -5.11
CA TYR A 67 3.89 -9.04 -5.11
C TYR A 67 3.57 -9.97 -6.28
N MET A 68 4.14 -9.71 -7.46
CA MET A 68 4.01 -10.60 -8.62
C MET A 68 4.60 -11.98 -8.32
N LEU A 69 5.82 -12.04 -7.77
CA LEU A 69 6.48 -13.29 -7.40
C LEU A 69 5.66 -14.04 -6.33
N ASN A 70 5.19 -13.34 -5.30
CA ASN A 70 4.39 -13.92 -4.23
C ASN A 70 3.10 -14.56 -4.78
N TYR A 71 2.38 -13.85 -5.66
CA TYR A 71 1.18 -14.40 -6.31
C TYR A 71 1.50 -15.62 -7.19
N LEU A 72 2.57 -15.57 -7.98
CA LEU A 72 3.00 -16.69 -8.82
C LEU A 72 3.35 -17.92 -7.99
N VAL A 73 4.09 -17.75 -6.89
CA VAL A 73 4.40 -18.85 -5.97
C VAL A 73 3.11 -19.43 -5.40
N ARG A 74 2.19 -18.60 -4.89
CA ARG A 74 0.90 -19.09 -4.36
C ARG A 74 0.08 -19.85 -5.41
N PHE A 75 0.08 -19.37 -6.64
CA PHE A 75 -0.57 -20.05 -7.76
C PHE A 75 0.07 -21.41 -8.05
N LEU A 76 1.40 -21.51 -8.08
CA LEU A 76 2.14 -22.76 -8.33
C LEU A 76 1.92 -23.82 -7.24
N TYR A 77 1.79 -23.40 -5.97
CA TYR A 77 1.59 -24.30 -4.82
C TYR A 77 0.12 -24.72 -4.61
N THR A 78 -0.80 -24.21 -5.42
CA THR A 78 -2.22 -24.52 -5.29
C THR A 78 -2.60 -25.74 -6.14
N PHE A 79 -3.24 -26.72 -5.50
CA PHE A 79 -3.72 -27.94 -6.16
C PHE A 79 -4.91 -27.66 -7.11
N GLU A 80 -5.72 -26.63 -6.82
CA GLU A 80 -6.92 -26.26 -7.59
C GLU A 80 -6.81 -24.81 -8.16
N PRO A 81 -6.13 -24.61 -9.31
CA PRO A 81 -5.88 -23.27 -9.86
C PRO A 81 -7.17 -22.52 -10.21
N ALA A 82 -8.19 -23.20 -10.73
CA ALA A 82 -9.45 -22.58 -11.12
C ALA A 82 -10.21 -22.00 -9.91
N LYS A 83 -10.16 -22.69 -8.76
CA LYS A 83 -10.76 -22.20 -7.52
C LYS A 83 -9.96 -21.05 -6.95
N PHE A 84 -8.63 -21.15 -6.97
CA PHE A 84 -7.73 -20.09 -6.51
C PHE A 84 -7.94 -18.77 -7.26
N LEU A 85 -8.04 -18.81 -8.60
CA LEU A 85 -8.29 -17.61 -9.41
C LEU A 85 -9.62 -16.95 -9.07
N LYS A 86 -10.68 -17.74 -8.84
CA LYS A 86 -12.00 -17.21 -8.45
C LYS A 86 -11.98 -16.57 -7.07
N THR A 87 -11.29 -17.17 -6.11
CA THR A 87 -11.18 -16.61 -4.75
C THR A 87 -10.28 -15.37 -4.70
N THR A 88 -9.25 -15.30 -5.55
CA THR A 88 -8.28 -14.20 -5.60
C THR A 88 -8.51 -13.24 -6.77
N TRP A 89 -9.74 -13.15 -7.28
CA TRP A 89 -10.01 -12.44 -8.54
C TRP A 89 -9.60 -10.96 -8.50
N LEU A 90 -9.79 -10.28 -7.36
CA LEU A 90 -9.36 -8.88 -7.17
C LEU A 90 -7.83 -8.76 -7.28
N GLU A 91 -7.10 -9.62 -6.59
CA GLU A 91 -5.63 -9.62 -6.63
C GLU A 91 -5.10 -9.95 -8.03
N LEU A 92 -5.69 -10.93 -8.70
CA LEU A 92 -5.38 -11.27 -10.09
C LEU A 92 -5.60 -10.07 -11.02
N THR A 93 -6.69 -9.32 -10.82
CA THR A 93 -7.02 -8.16 -11.64
C THR A 93 -6.00 -7.04 -11.44
N LEU A 94 -5.62 -6.74 -10.19
CA LEU A 94 -4.61 -5.73 -9.89
C LEU A 94 -3.22 -6.13 -10.41
N ILE A 95 -2.81 -7.38 -10.20
CA ILE A 95 -1.51 -7.89 -10.67
C ILE A 95 -1.47 -7.93 -12.19
N SER A 96 -2.55 -8.36 -12.86
CA SER A 96 -2.60 -8.38 -14.31
C SER A 96 -2.51 -6.97 -14.90
N LEU A 97 -3.16 -5.97 -14.28
CA LEU A 97 -2.99 -4.56 -14.65
C LEU A 97 -1.53 -4.10 -14.52
N LEU A 98 -0.85 -4.42 -13.41
CA LEU A 98 0.55 -4.06 -13.20
C LEU A 98 1.50 -4.80 -14.18
N VAL A 99 1.20 -6.04 -14.54
CA VAL A 99 1.96 -6.81 -15.54
C VAL A 99 1.78 -6.23 -16.93
N ILE A 100 0.55 -5.84 -17.29
CA ILE A 100 0.27 -5.14 -18.56
C ILE A 100 1.06 -3.83 -18.62
N GLU A 101 1.10 -3.08 -17.52
CA GLU A 101 1.87 -1.84 -17.41
C GLU A 101 3.38 -2.10 -17.64
N ALA A 102 3.93 -3.13 -17.00
CA ALA A 102 5.33 -3.52 -17.15
C ALA A 102 5.66 -3.95 -18.59
N ILE A 103 4.78 -4.74 -19.23
CA ILE A 103 4.93 -5.18 -20.62
C ILE A 103 4.83 -4.00 -21.58
N SER A 104 3.87 -3.09 -21.37
CA SER A 104 3.73 -1.88 -22.19
C SER A 104 4.99 -1.03 -22.16
N THR A 105 5.55 -0.86 -20.97
CA THR A 105 6.79 -0.09 -20.80
C THR A 105 7.97 -0.78 -21.50
N LEU A 106 8.03 -2.12 -21.52
CA LEU A 106 9.07 -2.87 -22.22
C LEU A 106 8.94 -2.80 -23.74
N LEU A 107 7.71 -2.87 -24.29
CA LEU A 107 7.46 -2.92 -25.72
C LEU A 107 7.41 -1.54 -26.40
N PHE A 108 6.80 -0.56 -25.75
CA PHE A 108 6.49 0.74 -26.34
C PHE A 108 7.31 1.88 -25.72
N ASN A 109 8.15 1.58 -24.74
CA ASN A 109 8.93 2.57 -23.97
C ASN A 109 8.07 3.65 -23.26
N THR A 110 6.75 3.44 -23.22
CA THR A 110 5.76 4.30 -22.58
C THR A 110 4.79 3.46 -21.75
N PRO A 111 4.51 3.85 -20.50
CA PRO A 111 3.53 3.15 -19.67
C PRO A 111 2.11 3.26 -20.24
N LEU A 112 1.31 2.20 -20.13
CA LEU A 112 -0.03 2.14 -20.72
C LEU A 112 -0.98 3.13 -20.03
N VAL A 113 -0.97 3.17 -18.69
CA VAL A 113 -1.77 4.14 -17.94
C VAL A 113 -1.39 5.57 -18.30
N GLN A 114 -0.09 5.86 -18.46
CA GLN A 114 0.35 7.19 -18.90
C GLN A 114 -0.18 7.52 -20.30
N SER A 115 -0.12 6.59 -21.23
CA SER A 115 -0.66 6.77 -22.59
C SER A 115 -2.17 7.04 -22.57
N ILE A 116 -2.94 6.33 -21.75
CA ILE A 116 -4.38 6.57 -21.57
C ILE A 116 -4.63 7.97 -20.98
N LEU A 117 -3.89 8.35 -19.93
CA LEU A 117 -4.00 9.67 -19.32
C LEU A 117 -3.66 10.79 -20.30
N ASN A 118 -2.66 10.59 -21.16
CA ASN A 118 -2.30 11.53 -22.23
C ASN A 118 -3.48 11.74 -23.20
N VAL A 119 -4.14 10.66 -23.64
CA VAL A 119 -5.32 10.73 -24.53
C VAL A 119 -6.50 11.43 -23.85
N LEU A 120 -6.65 11.25 -22.53
CA LEU A 120 -7.68 11.91 -21.73
C LEU A 120 -7.37 13.39 -21.42
N GLY A 121 -6.26 13.94 -21.90
CA GLY A 121 -5.87 15.34 -21.68
C GLY A 121 -5.06 15.61 -20.41
N PHE A 122 -4.67 14.56 -19.67
CA PHE A 122 -3.85 14.66 -18.44
C PHE A 122 -2.34 14.50 -18.71
N GLY A 123 -1.89 14.77 -19.94
CA GLY A 123 -0.58 14.28 -20.39
C GLY A 123 0.67 14.89 -19.75
N GLY A 124 0.51 15.92 -18.91
CA GLY A 124 1.61 16.51 -18.13
C GLY A 124 1.79 15.92 -16.72
N PHE A 125 0.88 15.06 -16.26
CA PHE A 125 0.82 14.67 -14.85
C PHE A 125 1.53 13.34 -14.57
N ILE A 126 2.85 13.31 -14.73
CA ILE A 126 3.70 12.17 -14.33
C ILE A 126 3.46 11.83 -12.84
N VAL A 127 3.21 12.84 -11.99
CA VAL A 127 2.88 12.65 -10.57
C VAL A 127 1.59 11.85 -10.38
N VAL A 128 0.53 12.14 -11.15
CA VAL A 128 -0.75 11.44 -11.04
C VAL A 128 -0.60 9.96 -11.40
N TYR A 129 0.19 9.66 -12.44
CA TYR A 129 0.53 8.28 -12.78
C TYR A 129 1.20 7.52 -11.62
N HIS A 130 2.20 8.13 -10.97
CA HIS A 130 2.90 7.49 -9.85
C HIS A 130 1.95 7.26 -8.66
N LEU A 131 1.09 8.23 -8.36
CA LEU A 131 0.07 8.10 -7.31
C LEU A 131 -0.91 6.95 -7.59
N ILE A 132 -1.34 6.78 -8.83
CA ILE A 132 -2.24 5.66 -9.22
C ILE A 132 -1.56 4.31 -8.99
N LEU A 133 -0.30 4.15 -9.39
CA LEU A 133 0.43 2.90 -9.17
C LEU A 133 0.64 2.62 -7.68
N GLN A 134 1.01 3.65 -6.91
CA GLN A 134 1.16 3.55 -5.45
C GLN A 134 -0.15 3.08 -4.81
N PHE A 135 -1.28 3.65 -5.25
CA PHE A 135 -2.60 3.31 -4.73
C PHE A 135 -2.98 1.87 -5.05
N ILE A 136 -2.71 1.39 -6.27
CA ILE A 136 -2.92 -0.01 -6.66
C ILE A 136 -2.10 -0.96 -5.77
N LEU A 137 -0.82 -0.66 -5.53
CA LEU A 137 0.05 -1.45 -4.66
C LEU A 137 -0.43 -1.44 -3.21
N LEU A 138 -0.96 -0.31 -2.72
CA LEU A 138 -1.54 -0.21 -1.40
C LEU A 138 -2.81 -1.06 -1.25
N ILE A 139 -3.70 -1.07 -2.25
CA ILE A 139 -4.87 -1.95 -2.23
C ILE A 139 -4.43 -3.42 -2.17
N LEU A 140 -3.43 -3.80 -2.98
CA LEU A 140 -2.90 -5.16 -3.00
C LEU A 140 -2.31 -5.54 -1.62
N LEU A 141 -1.57 -4.62 -1.00
CA LEU A 141 -1.04 -4.77 0.36
C LEU A 141 -2.16 -4.99 1.38
N VAL A 142 -3.23 -4.19 1.35
CA VAL A 142 -4.36 -4.34 2.27
C VAL A 142 -5.02 -5.70 2.11
N ILE A 143 -5.22 -6.16 0.86
CA ILE A 143 -5.74 -7.50 0.57
C ILE A 143 -4.82 -8.59 1.13
N ASP A 144 -3.51 -8.44 1.00
CA ASP A 144 -2.54 -9.42 1.50
C ASP A 144 -2.52 -9.45 3.04
N LEU A 145 -2.49 -8.28 3.69
CA LEU A 145 -2.57 -8.14 5.15
C LEU A 145 -3.88 -8.68 5.72
N ALA A 146 -5.02 -8.45 5.05
CA ALA A 146 -6.31 -8.97 5.49
C ALA A 146 -6.32 -10.50 5.59
N LYS A 147 -5.60 -11.19 4.68
CA LYS A 147 -5.44 -12.65 4.73
C LYS A 147 -4.55 -13.11 5.89
N VAL A 148 -3.59 -12.27 6.31
CA VAL A 148 -2.72 -12.54 7.46
C VAL A 148 -3.43 -12.25 8.79
N SER A 149 -4.33 -11.25 8.80
CA SER A 149 -5.08 -10.74 9.97
C SER A 149 -6.03 -11.75 10.64
N THR A 150 -6.33 -12.88 9.99
CA THR A 150 -7.06 -14.02 10.61
C THR A 150 -6.35 -14.66 11.81
N PHE A 151 -5.24 -14.07 12.29
CA PHE A 151 -4.55 -14.41 13.54
C PHE A 151 -4.84 -13.43 14.71
N ILE A 152 -5.60 -12.34 14.51
CA ILE A 152 -6.03 -11.44 15.60
C ILE A 152 -6.97 -12.17 16.59
N ASP A 153 -7.54 -13.31 16.19
CA ASP A 153 -8.35 -14.20 17.04
C ASP A 153 -7.62 -14.72 18.29
N LEU A 154 -6.30 -14.56 18.39
CA LEU A 154 -5.49 -14.93 19.54
C LEU A 154 -5.38 -13.84 20.61
N ILE A 155 -5.69 -12.58 20.27
CA ILE A 155 -5.64 -11.47 21.21
C ILE A 155 -7.07 -11.23 21.73
N LYS A 156 -7.41 -11.89 22.83
CA LYS A 156 -8.69 -11.68 23.56
C LYS A 156 -8.71 -10.30 24.22
N LEU A 157 -8.86 -9.23 23.43
CA LEU A 157 -9.09 -7.89 23.96
C LEU A 157 -10.56 -7.67 24.21
N GLU A 158 -10.87 -7.03 25.33
CA GLU A 158 -12.21 -6.51 25.58
C GLU A 158 -12.54 -5.40 24.56
N ALA A 159 -13.79 -5.32 24.13
CA ALA A 159 -14.25 -4.33 23.15
C ALA A 159 -13.89 -2.88 23.53
N SER A 160 -13.94 -2.55 24.83
CA SER A 160 -13.52 -1.24 25.36
C SER A 160 -12.04 -0.94 25.11
N THR A 161 -11.17 -1.93 25.33
CA THR A 161 -9.72 -1.74 25.11
C THR A 161 -9.39 -1.59 23.64
N MET A 162 -10.04 -2.36 22.76
CA MET A 162 -9.91 -2.21 21.30
C MET A 162 -10.29 -0.79 20.84
N PHE A 163 -11.37 -0.23 21.40
CA PHE A 163 -11.82 1.12 21.09
C PHE A 163 -10.82 2.20 21.55
N ILE A 164 -10.25 2.06 22.75
CA ILE A 164 -9.24 3.01 23.24
C ILE A 164 -7.98 2.94 22.37
N ILE A 165 -7.50 1.73 22.06
CA ILE A 165 -6.31 1.53 21.22
C ILE A 165 -6.52 2.13 19.82
N SER A 166 -7.69 1.96 19.21
CA SER A 166 -7.96 2.53 17.89
C SER A 166 -7.88 4.06 17.89
N PHE A 167 -8.43 4.73 18.91
CA PHE A 167 -8.32 6.18 19.05
C PHE A 167 -6.89 6.65 19.29
N VAL A 168 -6.12 5.94 20.13
CA VAL A 168 -4.71 6.27 20.36
C VAL A 168 -3.90 6.14 19.07
N ILE A 169 -4.12 5.07 18.30
CA ILE A 169 -3.44 4.86 17.00
C ILE A 169 -3.85 5.93 15.99
N LEU A 170 -5.14 6.27 15.91
CA LEU A 170 -5.65 7.24 14.95
C LEU A 170 -5.12 8.64 15.27
N ILE A 171 -5.20 9.09 16.53
CA ILE A 171 -4.68 10.39 16.96
C ILE A 171 -3.17 10.44 16.82
N GLY A 172 -2.45 9.40 17.25
CA GLY A 172 -1.00 9.32 17.13
C GLY A 172 -0.54 9.31 15.67
N GLY A 173 -1.22 8.54 14.82
CA GLY A 173 -0.97 8.49 13.37
C GLY A 173 -1.22 9.83 12.70
N GLY A 174 -2.37 10.47 12.98
CA GLY A 174 -2.69 11.80 12.47
C GLY A 174 -1.67 12.86 12.93
N THR A 175 -1.24 12.81 14.19
CA THR A 175 -0.20 13.69 14.73
C THR A 175 1.11 13.55 13.95
N LEU A 176 1.60 12.32 13.80
CA LEU A 176 2.84 12.05 13.07
C LEU A 176 2.75 12.45 11.60
N LEU A 177 1.60 12.24 10.96
CA LEU A 177 1.36 12.67 9.59
C LEU A 177 1.40 14.20 9.49
N LEU A 178 0.68 14.93 10.35
CA LEU A 178 0.62 16.40 10.30
C LEU A 178 1.95 17.10 10.62
N MET A 179 2.88 16.40 11.28
CA MET A 179 4.25 16.88 11.50
C MET A 179 5.15 16.76 10.26
N LEU A 180 4.69 16.10 9.19
CA LEU A 180 5.47 15.99 7.96
C LEU A 180 5.61 17.36 7.28
N PRO A 181 6.78 17.67 6.68
CA PRO A 181 7.07 18.96 6.06
C PRO A 181 5.97 19.46 5.13
N GLU A 182 5.50 18.61 4.22
CA GLU A 182 4.52 18.96 3.18
C GLU A 182 3.09 19.17 3.69
N MET A 183 2.81 18.99 4.99
CA MET A 183 1.47 19.17 5.54
C MET A 183 1.13 20.61 5.88
N THR A 184 2.12 21.49 5.98
CA THR A 184 1.93 22.92 6.23
C THR A 184 2.27 23.74 4.99
N THR A 185 1.72 24.95 4.91
CA THR A 185 1.94 25.85 3.76
C THR A 185 3.37 26.41 3.68
N ASP A 186 4.10 26.41 4.79
CA ASP A 186 5.51 26.80 4.88
C ASP A 186 6.50 25.65 4.64
N HIS A 187 6.00 24.43 4.38
CA HIS A 187 6.79 23.22 4.16
C HIS A 187 7.72 22.82 5.33
N LEU A 188 7.42 23.25 6.56
CA LEU A 188 8.20 22.92 7.76
C LEU A 188 7.57 21.82 8.62
N GLY A 189 6.31 21.49 8.38
CA GLY A 189 5.52 20.59 9.22
C GLY A 189 5.00 21.27 10.48
N SER A 190 3.94 20.71 11.04
CA SER A 190 3.33 21.25 12.26
C SER A 190 4.19 20.93 13.49
N ASP A 191 4.25 21.87 14.45
CA ASP A 191 4.79 21.56 15.78
C ASP A 191 3.97 20.43 16.45
N TRP A 192 4.64 19.63 17.29
CA TRP A 192 4.06 18.48 17.98
C TRP A 192 2.75 18.83 18.70
N MET A 193 2.69 19.94 19.45
CA MET A 193 1.51 20.27 20.23
C MET A 193 0.34 20.69 19.34
N THR A 194 0.61 21.46 18.30
CA THR A 194 -0.41 21.88 17.32
C THR A 194 -0.93 20.66 16.54
N ALA A 195 -0.05 19.75 16.12
CA ALA A 195 -0.42 18.54 15.40
C ALA A 195 -1.27 17.61 16.28
N LEU A 196 -0.85 17.38 17.53
CA LEU A 196 -1.55 16.52 18.48
C LEU A 196 -2.94 17.05 18.83
N PHE A 197 -3.04 18.36 19.08
CA PHE A 197 -4.31 19.00 19.36
C PHE A 197 -5.25 18.92 18.15
N THR A 198 -4.74 19.22 16.95
CA THR A 198 -5.51 19.21 15.71
C THR A 198 -6.02 17.79 15.40
N ALA A 199 -5.14 16.79 15.49
CA ALA A 199 -5.51 15.39 15.30
C ALA A 199 -6.57 14.94 16.31
N THR A 200 -6.42 15.29 17.59
CA THR A 200 -7.41 14.97 18.63
C THR A 200 -8.76 15.65 18.37
N SER A 201 -8.74 16.94 18.02
CA SER A 201 -9.95 17.72 17.73
C SER A 201 -10.71 17.17 16.52
N ALA A 202 -9.99 16.83 15.44
CA ALA A 202 -10.57 16.22 14.25
C ALA A 202 -11.14 14.83 14.54
N SER A 203 -10.38 13.96 15.22
CA SER A 203 -10.79 12.59 15.58
C SER A 203 -12.04 12.55 16.45
N CYS A 204 -12.15 13.48 17.39
CA CYS A 204 -13.29 13.61 18.29
C CYS A 204 -14.40 14.53 17.72
N VAL A 205 -14.21 15.09 16.52
CA VAL A 205 -15.15 15.98 15.82
C VAL A 205 -15.60 17.16 16.70
N THR A 206 -14.69 17.71 17.51
CA THR A 206 -15.01 18.81 18.45
C THR A 206 -14.96 20.19 17.79
N GLY A 207 -14.21 20.32 16.68
CA GLY A 207 -14.11 21.56 15.89
C GLY A 207 -13.26 22.67 16.52
N LEU A 208 -12.48 22.37 17.57
CA LEU A 208 -11.56 23.32 18.18
C LEU A 208 -10.27 23.43 17.36
N ILE A 209 -9.75 24.65 17.21
CA ILE A 209 -8.53 24.93 16.45
C ILE A 209 -7.57 25.81 17.26
N VAL A 210 -6.27 25.57 17.14
CA VAL A 210 -5.19 26.39 17.76
C VAL A 210 -4.55 27.31 16.72
N VAL A 211 -4.60 26.90 15.45
CA VAL A 211 -4.14 27.63 14.28
C VAL A 211 -5.26 27.64 13.24
N ASP A 212 -5.28 28.62 12.35
CA ASP A 212 -6.27 28.65 11.27
C ASP A 212 -6.00 27.53 10.25
N THR A 213 -6.85 26.49 10.27
CA THR A 213 -6.70 25.29 9.44
C THR A 213 -6.67 25.60 7.94
N ALA A 214 -7.41 26.62 7.50
CA ALA A 214 -7.54 26.94 6.09
C ALA A 214 -6.26 27.53 5.49
N THR A 215 -5.46 28.22 6.32
CA THR A 215 -4.25 28.94 5.88
C THR A 215 -2.95 28.28 6.36
N TYR A 216 -2.98 27.57 7.49
CA TYR A 216 -1.81 26.91 8.06
C TYR A 216 -1.48 25.58 7.36
N PHE A 217 -2.49 24.73 7.13
CA PHE A 217 -2.28 23.42 6.51
C PHE A 217 -2.35 23.51 5.00
N SER A 218 -1.45 22.78 4.33
CA SER A 218 -1.49 22.57 2.89
C SER A 218 -2.72 21.74 2.50
N PHE A 219 -3.01 21.63 1.21
CA PHE A 219 -4.07 20.75 0.72
C PHE A 219 -3.89 19.29 1.21
N LYS A 220 -2.65 18.80 1.27
CA LYS A 220 -2.33 17.47 1.80
C LYS A 220 -2.64 17.37 3.29
N GLY A 221 -2.28 18.38 4.08
CA GLY A 221 -2.58 18.44 5.52
C GLY A 221 -4.09 18.48 5.79
N GLN A 222 -4.84 19.26 5.01
CA GLN A 222 -6.29 19.32 5.10
C GLN A 222 -6.96 17.98 4.78
N LEU A 223 -6.42 17.20 3.82
CA LEU A 223 -6.90 15.84 3.55
C LEU A 223 -6.67 14.91 4.75
N VAL A 224 -5.53 15.01 5.44
CA VAL A 224 -5.26 14.23 6.66
C VAL A 224 -6.21 14.61 7.80
N ILE A 225 -6.62 15.88 7.89
CA ILE A 225 -7.59 16.32 8.91
C ILE A 225 -9.00 15.81 8.58
N LEU A 226 -9.31 15.63 7.30
CA LEU A 226 -10.64 15.23 6.83
C LEU A 226 -10.91 13.71 6.92
N PHE A 227 -9.87 12.87 6.76
CA PHE A 227 -9.97 11.41 6.64
C PHE A 227 -9.28 10.68 7.78
#